data_AF-A0A3C0B1C9-F1
#
_entry.id   AF-A0A3C0B1C9-F1
#
_cell.length_a   1.000
_cell.length_b   1.000
_cell.length_c   1.000
_cell.angle_alpha   90.00
_cell.angle_beta   90.00
_cell.angle_gamma   90.00
#
_symmetry.space_group_name_H-M   'P 1'
#
loop_
_entity.id
_entity.type
_entity.pdbx_description
1 polymer ?
#
loop_
_entity_poly.entity_id
_entity_poly.type
_entity_poly.pdbx_seq_one_letter_code
_entity_poly.pdbx_strand_id
1 'polypeptide(L)'
;IELRDKTNLLPNYYQLHAIFETKDSMGANFINSCLEQFAKTLKEEAQACDSFSEAEKDIEVVMSILSNYVPNCIVRAEVSCPVEDLAEKHIENPKAFAERFVRAVQIAEVEPFRAVTHNKGIMNGIDAVVLATGN
;
A
#
# COMPACT_ATOMS: atom_id res chain seq x y z
N ILE A 1 5.25 10.78 14.82
CA ILE A 1 5.02 9.49 15.52
C ILE A 1 3.74 9.66 16.33
N GLU A 2 2.86 8.66 16.34
CA GLU A 2 1.52 8.70 16.93
C GLU A 2 1.25 7.37 17.64
N LEU A 3 0.77 7.42 18.89
CA LEU A 3 0.27 6.23 19.57
C LEU A 3 -1.21 6.04 19.22
N ARG A 4 -1.57 4.88 18.67
CA ARG A 4 -2.95 4.53 18.32
C ARG A 4 -3.46 3.45 19.25
N ASP A 5 -4.53 3.75 19.97
CA ASP A 5 -5.29 2.78 20.74
C ASP A 5 -6.16 1.93 19.80
N LYS A 6 -5.97 0.61 19.87
CA LYS A 6 -6.73 -0.39 19.11
C LYS A 6 -7.37 -1.42 20.05
N THR A 7 -7.56 -1.08 21.32
CA THR A 7 -8.17 -1.94 22.35
C THR A 7 -9.62 -2.32 22.01
N ASN A 8 -10.29 -1.52 21.18
CA ASN A 8 -11.61 -1.83 20.64
C ASN A 8 -11.60 -2.99 19.62
N LEU A 9 -10.45 -3.33 19.04
CA LEU A 9 -10.28 -4.44 18.10
C LEU A 9 -9.72 -5.69 18.77
N LEU A 10 -8.72 -5.51 19.64
CA LEU A 10 -8.05 -6.59 20.38
C LEU A 10 -7.64 -6.09 21.78
N PRO A 11 -7.84 -6.87 22.86
CA PRO A 11 -7.44 -6.47 24.20
C PRO A 11 -5.95 -6.08 24.28
N ASN A 12 -5.66 -4.98 24.97
CA ASN A 12 -4.29 -4.44 25.17
C ASN A 12 -3.50 -4.18 23.88
N TYR A 13 -4.19 -3.94 22.76
CA TYR A 13 -3.54 -3.71 21.48
C TYR A 13 -3.31 -2.22 21.21
N TYR A 14 -2.06 -1.83 21.09
CA TYR A 14 -1.62 -0.47 20.75
C TYR A 14 -0.66 -0.50 19.57
N GLN A 15 -0.64 0.58 18.78
CA GLN A 15 0.30 0.74 17.67
C GLN A 15 1.08 2.04 17.85
N LEU A 16 2.41 1.97 17.84
CA LEU A 16 3.25 3.14 17.65
C LEU A 16 3.42 3.38 16.14
N HIS A 17 2.64 4.30 15.59
CA HIS A 17 2.62 4.60 14.18
C HIS A 17 3.63 5.71 13.82
N ALA A 18 4.48 5.46 12.85
CA ALA A 18 5.46 6.40 12.35
C ALA A 18 5.36 6.53 10.83
N ILE A 19 5.64 7.73 10.32
CA ILE A 19 5.69 8.04 8.89
C ILE A 19 7.13 8.45 8.59
N PHE A 20 7.66 7.94 7.47
CA PHE A 20 9.03 8.17 7.04
C PHE A 20 9.05 8.75 5.62
N GLU A 21 9.98 9.64 5.36
CA GLU A 21 10.33 10.09 4.01
C GLU A 21 11.60 9.33 3.57
N THR A 22 11.44 8.35 2.68
CA THR A 22 12.52 7.46 2.24
C THR A 22 13.27 7.98 1.01
N LYS A 23 12.85 9.14 0.49
CA LYS A 23 13.34 9.77 -0.75
C LYS A 23 13.31 8.76 -1.91
N ASP A 24 14.45 8.48 -2.54
CA ASP A 24 14.55 7.61 -3.71
C ASP A 24 14.67 6.12 -3.36
N SER A 25 14.73 5.77 -2.07
CA SER A 25 14.80 4.36 -1.64
C SER A 25 13.41 3.82 -1.33
N MET A 26 13.22 2.50 -1.52
CA MET A 26 12.07 1.79 -0.96
C MET A 26 12.01 1.94 0.57
N GLY A 27 13.19 1.95 1.22
CA GLY A 27 13.33 2.29 2.63
C GLY A 27 13.02 1.16 3.62
N ALA A 28 12.76 -0.08 3.18
CA ALA A 28 12.38 -1.17 4.08
C ALA A 28 13.38 -1.42 5.22
N ASN A 29 14.67 -1.60 4.90
CA ASN A 29 15.73 -1.82 5.90
C ASN A 29 15.92 -0.61 6.83
N PHE A 30 15.78 0.60 6.29
CA PHE A 30 15.90 1.84 7.05
C PHE A 30 14.74 1.96 8.05
N ILE A 31 13.50 1.79 7.58
CA ILE A 31 12.30 1.86 8.40
C ILE A 31 12.35 0.81 9.52
N ASN A 32 12.65 -0.45 9.19
CA ASN A 32 12.69 -1.51 10.20
C ASN A 32 13.75 -1.24 11.28
N SER A 33 14.96 -0.80 10.89
CA SER A 33 15.99 -0.40 11.84
C SER A 33 15.51 0.72 12.78
N CYS A 34 14.81 1.72 12.25
CA CYS A 34 14.23 2.78 13.08
C CYS A 34 13.13 2.26 14.01
N LEU A 35 12.26 1.37 13.54
CA LEU A 35 11.17 0.79 14.34
C LEU A 35 11.70 -0.15 15.44
N GLU A 36 12.79 -0.88 15.20
CA GLU A 36 13.49 -1.67 16.21
C GLU A 36 14.06 -0.75 17.30
N GLN A 37 14.70 0.34 16.90
CA GLN A 37 15.20 1.32 17.87
C GLN A 37 14.07 2.00 18.64
N PHE A 38 12.93 2.32 18.01
CA PHE A 38 11.76 2.86 18.69
C PHE A 38 11.20 1.87 19.72
N ALA A 39 11.14 0.58 19.38
CA ALA A 39 10.69 -0.45 20.32
C ALA A 39 11.61 -0.54 21.54
N LYS A 40 12.92 -0.50 21.32
CA LYS A 40 13.90 -0.48 22.41
C LYS A 40 13.71 0.74 23.31
N THR A 41 13.68 1.94 22.71
CA THR A 41 13.50 3.19 23.46
C THR A 41 12.16 3.23 24.19
N LEU A 42 11.06 2.76 23.58
CA LEU A 42 9.75 2.70 24.24
C LEU A 42 9.79 1.85 25.51
N LYS A 43 10.44 0.68 25.46
CA LYS A 43 10.58 -0.20 26.64
C LYS A 43 11.47 0.44 27.71
N GLU A 44 12.61 1.01 27.32
CA GLU A 44 13.54 1.67 28.25
C GLU A 44 12.87 2.85 28.97
N GLU A 45 12.18 3.71 28.23
CA GLU A 45 11.48 4.87 28.78
C GLU A 45 10.28 4.45 29.65
N ALA A 46 9.55 3.40 29.27
CA ALA A 46 8.47 2.87 30.11
C ALA A 46 9.00 2.37 31.45
N GLN A 47 10.12 1.63 31.44
CA GLN A 47 10.77 1.14 32.67
C GLN A 47 11.25 2.27 33.58
N ALA A 48 11.74 3.36 32.99
CA ALA A 48 12.18 4.56 33.72
C ALA A 48 11.03 5.50 34.15
N CYS A 49 9.79 5.26 33.68
CA CYS A 49 8.66 6.13 33.97
C CYS A 49 8.03 5.79 35.33
N ASP A 50 8.21 6.67 36.31
CA ASP A 50 7.63 6.51 37.66
C ASP A 50 6.09 6.54 37.67
N SER A 51 5.46 7.08 36.63
CA SER A 51 4.00 7.13 36.52
C SER A 51 3.37 5.80 36.12
N PHE A 52 4.16 4.83 35.67
CA PHE A 52 3.67 3.52 35.25
C PHE A 52 3.74 2.55 36.44
N SER A 53 2.68 1.76 36.62
CA SER A 53 2.71 0.59 37.50
C SER A 53 3.64 -0.50 36.96
N GLU A 54 4.06 -1.44 37.80
CA GLU A 54 4.92 -2.56 37.36
C GLU A 54 4.32 -3.38 36.22
N ALA A 55 2.99 -3.51 36.17
CA ALA A 55 2.29 -4.17 35.07
C ALA A 55 2.31 -3.34 33.77
N GLU A 56 2.21 -2.00 33.87
CA GLU A 56 2.27 -1.11 32.69
C GLU A 56 3.69 -0.96 32.15
N LYS A 57 4.72 -1.18 32.98
CA LYS A 57 6.12 -1.20 32.55
C LYS A 57 6.47 -2.44 31.71
N ASP A 58 5.78 -3.55 31.90
CA ASP A 58 6.01 -4.80 31.17
C ASP A 58 5.39 -4.77 29.76
N ILE A 59 5.89 -3.86 28.92
CA ILE A 59 5.42 -3.68 27.55
C ILE A 59 5.99 -4.77 26.64
N GLU A 60 5.10 -5.59 26.08
CA GLU A 60 5.44 -6.49 24.99
C GLU A 60 5.38 -5.77 23.64
N VAL A 61 6.48 -5.79 22.89
CA VAL A 61 6.51 -5.35 21.50
C VAL A 61 6.48 -6.59 20.61
N VAL A 62 5.34 -6.83 19.97
CA VAL A 62 5.09 -8.01 19.14
C VAL A 62 5.84 -7.92 17.81
N MET A 63 5.90 -6.74 17.19
CA MET A 63 6.55 -6.53 15.90
C MET A 63 6.99 -5.08 15.67
N SER A 64 8.09 -4.91 14.95
CA SER A 64 8.64 -3.64 14.47
C SER A 64 8.84 -3.74 12.96
N ILE A 65 7.79 -3.47 12.19
CA ILE A 65 7.77 -3.76 10.74
C ILE A 65 7.09 -2.65 9.95
N LEU A 66 7.60 -2.35 8.76
CA LEU A 66 6.93 -1.46 7.82
C LEU A 66 5.54 -1.98 7.39
N SER A 67 4.75 -1.10 6.76
CA SER A 67 3.52 -1.49 6.07
C SER A 67 3.68 -1.34 4.57
N ASN A 68 3.30 -2.37 3.80
CA ASN A 68 3.17 -2.27 2.34
C ASN A 68 1.87 -1.57 1.90
N TYR A 69 0.96 -1.29 2.84
CA TYR A 69 -0.19 -0.44 2.56
C TYR A 69 0.22 1.04 2.67
N VAL A 70 0.57 1.63 1.53
CA VAL A 70 1.19 2.96 1.44
C VAL A 70 0.28 3.99 0.73
N PRO A 71 -0.82 4.44 1.36
CA PRO A 71 -1.76 5.38 0.73
C PRO A 71 -1.16 6.76 0.43
N ASN A 72 -0.03 7.10 1.05
CA ASN A 72 0.69 8.35 0.79
C ASN A 72 1.64 8.26 -0.43
N CYS A 73 1.78 7.08 -1.03
CA CYS A 73 2.70 6.81 -2.15
C CYS A 73 1.92 6.44 -3.43
N ILE A 74 0.84 7.17 -3.73
CA ILE A 74 -0.01 6.92 -4.91
C ILE A 74 0.50 7.72 -6.11
N VAL A 75 0.61 7.06 -7.26
CA VAL A 75 0.95 7.67 -8.56
C VAL A 75 -0.23 7.51 -9.51
N ARG A 76 -0.47 8.51 -10.39
CA ARG A 76 -1.53 8.50 -11.40
C ARG A 76 -0.93 8.62 -12.81
N ALA A 77 -1.41 7.79 -13.73
CA ALA A 77 -1.08 7.84 -15.15
C ALA A 77 -2.37 7.89 -15.99
N GLU A 78 -2.37 8.63 -17.08
CA GLU A 78 -3.53 8.81 -17.97
C GLU A 78 -3.10 8.81 -19.44
N VAL A 79 -4.00 8.33 -20.30
CA VAL A 79 -3.83 8.36 -21.76
C VAL A 79 -5.17 8.77 -22.40
N SER A 80 -5.11 9.47 -23.52
CA SER A 80 -6.28 9.84 -24.32
C SER A 80 -5.95 9.83 -25.80
N CYS A 81 -6.92 9.44 -26.62
CA CYS A 81 -6.88 9.57 -28.07
C CYS A 81 -8.29 9.84 -28.62
N PRO A 82 -8.40 10.48 -29.79
CA PRO A 82 -9.62 10.49 -30.59
C PRO A 82 -10.14 9.08 -30.89
N VAL A 83 -11.46 8.90 -31.00
CA VAL A 83 -12.07 7.58 -31.25
C VAL A 83 -11.69 7.05 -32.63
N GLU A 84 -11.54 7.96 -33.60
CA GLU A 84 -11.06 7.68 -34.95
C GLU A 84 -9.66 7.06 -34.97
N ASP A 85 -8.81 7.36 -33.98
CA ASP A 85 -7.45 6.80 -33.88
C ASP A 85 -7.46 5.34 -33.39
N LEU A 86 -8.59 4.85 -32.87
CA LEU A 86 -8.77 3.42 -32.56
C LEU A 86 -8.99 2.56 -33.82
N ALA A 87 -9.06 3.18 -35.01
CA ALA A 87 -9.13 2.49 -36.31
C ALA A 87 -7.78 1.86 -36.71
N GLU A 88 -7.16 1.08 -35.84
CA GLU A 88 -6.01 0.26 -36.23
C GLU A 88 -6.48 -0.99 -37.01
N LYS A 89 -5.53 -1.63 -37.72
CA LYS A 89 -5.67 -2.55 -38.88
C LYS A 89 -6.77 -3.65 -38.86
N HIS A 90 -7.48 -3.86 -37.75
CA HIS A 90 -8.54 -4.87 -37.61
C HIS A 90 -9.80 -4.39 -36.88
N ILE A 91 -9.96 -3.08 -36.61
CA ILE A 91 -11.16 -2.53 -35.95
C ILE A 91 -12.01 -1.79 -37.00
N GLU A 92 -12.99 -2.49 -37.57
CA GLU A 92 -13.88 -1.95 -38.61
C GLU A 92 -14.81 -0.83 -38.11
N ASN A 93 -15.10 -0.78 -36.80
CA ASN A 93 -15.95 0.24 -36.19
C ASN A 93 -15.35 0.73 -34.86
N PRO A 94 -14.55 1.81 -34.89
CA PRO A 94 -13.86 2.36 -33.73
C PRO A 94 -14.81 2.82 -32.61
N LYS A 95 -15.97 3.38 -32.98
CA LYS A 95 -16.99 3.82 -32.01
C LYS A 95 -17.58 2.63 -31.26
N ALA A 96 -18.01 1.59 -31.99
CA ALA A 96 -18.54 0.39 -31.36
C ALA A 96 -17.49 -0.31 -30.49
N PHE A 97 -16.21 -0.26 -30.89
CA PHE A 97 -15.11 -0.75 -30.06
C PHE A 97 -14.99 0.05 -28.76
N ALA A 98 -14.96 1.39 -28.82
CA ALA A 98 -14.88 2.25 -27.64
C ALA A 98 -16.05 2.01 -26.67
N GLU A 99 -17.29 1.93 -27.18
CA GLU A 99 -18.48 1.63 -26.37
C GLU A 99 -18.39 0.26 -25.69
N ARG A 100 -17.89 -0.76 -26.40
CA ARG A 100 -17.64 -2.10 -25.84
C ARG A 100 -16.52 -2.09 -24.81
N PHE A 101 -15.48 -1.30 -25.04
CA PHE A 101 -14.36 -1.15 -24.12
C PHE A 101 -14.83 -0.55 -22.79
N VAL A 102 -15.57 0.56 -22.84
CA VAL A 102 -16.19 1.17 -21.64
C VAL A 102 -17.08 0.16 -20.92
N ARG A 103 -17.93 -0.58 -21.64
CA ARG A 103 -18.78 -1.61 -21.04
C ARG A 103 -17.96 -2.72 -20.37
N ALA A 104 -16.84 -3.13 -20.97
CA ALA A 104 -15.96 -4.15 -20.39
C ALA A 104 -15.30 -3.66 -19.08
N VAL A 105 -14.95 -2.38 -18.99
CA VAL A 105 -14.46 -1.76 -17.75
C VAL A 105 -15.56 -1.75 -16.69
N GLN A 106 -16.78 -1.29 -17.02
CA GLN A 106 -17.91 -1.31 -16.10
C GLN A 106 -18.23 -2.70 -15.55
N ILE A 107 -18.14 -3.75 -16.39
CA ILE A 107 -18.29 -5.13 -15.93
C ILE A 107 -17.19 -5.47 -14.92
N ALA A 108 -15.94 -5.08 -15.16
CA ALA A 108 -14.84 -5.33 -14.23
C ALA A 108 -14.98 -4.56 -12.90
N GLU A 109 -15.67 -3.41 -12.88
CA GLU A 109 -15.93 -2.65 -11.65
C GLU A 109 -16.97 -3.32 -10.74
N VAL A 110 -17.93 -4.04 -11.30
CA VAL A 110 -19.05 -4.64 -10.54
C VAL A 110 -18.92 -6.15 -10.31
N GLU A 111 -18.09 -6.85 -11.09
CA GLU A 111 -17.94 -8.32 -11.04
C GLU A 111 -16.54 -8.72 -10.54
N PRO A 112 -16.38 -9.16 -9.27
CA PRO A 112 -15.09 -9.54 -8.70
C PRO A 112 -14.29 -10.55 -9.52
N PHE A 113 -14.93 -11.57 -10.13
CA PHE A 113 -14.22 -12.55 -10.97
C PHE A 113 -13.57 -11.88 -12.19
N ARG A 114 -14.27 -10.89 -12.78
CA ARG A 114 -13.71 -10.10 -13.87
C ARG A 114 -12.68 -9.10 -13.39
N ALA A 115 -12.91 -8.45 -12.25
CA ALA A 115 -11.99 -7.50 -11.63
C ALA A 115 -10.59 -8.11 -11.43
N VAL A 116 -10.52 -9.33 -10.89
CA VAL A 116 -9.27 -10.07 -10.71
C VAL A 116 -8.51 -10.23 -12.03
N THR A 117 -9.22 -10.62 -13.09
CA THR A 117 -8.61 -10.82 -14.42
C THR A 117 -8.19 -9.49 -15.06
N HIS A 118 -8.97 -8.42 -14.88
CA HIS A 118 -8.65 -7.07 -15.33
C HIS A 118 -7.35 -6.57 -14.66
N ASN A 119 -7.27 -6.67 -13.33
CA ASN A 119 -6.10 -6.23 -12.56
C ASN A 119 -4.85 -7.06 -12.89
N LYS A 120 -5.00 -8.36 -13.15
CA LYS A 120 -3.88 -9.20 -13.63
C LYS A 120 -3.27 -8.66 -14.92
N GLY A 121 -4.09 -8.17 -15.84
CA GLY A 121 -3.62 -7.54 -17.08
C GLY A 121 -2.78 -6.29 -16.84
N ILE A 122 -3.16 -5.47 -15.85
CA ILE A 122 -2.40 -4.28 -15.43
C ILE A 122 -1.06 -4.70 -14.79
N MET A 123 -1.12 -5.62 -13.83
CA MET A 123 0.07 -6.07 -13.09
C MET A 123 1.10 -6.73 -14.01
N ASN A 124 0.68 -7.46 -15.05
CA ASN A 124 1.60 -8.00 -16.06
C ASN A 124 2.58 -6.96 -16.62
N GLY A 125 2.11 -5.73 -16.88
CA GLY A 125 2.96 -4.64 -17.39
C GLY A 125 3.82 -4.01 -16.30
N ILE A 126 3.23 -3.79 -15.12
CA ILE A 126 3.94 -3.23 -13.95
C ILE A 126 5.08 -4.17 -13.52
N ASP A 127 4.79 -5.45 -13.34
CA ASP A 127 5.74 -6.48 -12.90
C ASP A 127 6.93 -6.57 -13.85
N ALA A 128 6.70 -6.45 -15.16
CA ALA A 128 7.78 -6.47 -16.15
C ALA A 128 8.77 -5.31 -15.94
N VAL A 129 8.28 -4.11 -15.62
CA VAL A 129 9.13 -2.94 -15.35
C VAL A 129 9.79 -3.04 -13.98
N VAL A 130 9.07 -3.50 -12.96
CA VAL A 130 9.59 -3.73 -11.60
C VAL A 130 10.77 -4.70 -11.65
N LEU A 131 10.59 -5.85 -12.31
CA LEU A 131 11.66 -6.83 -12.50
C LEU A 131 12.84 -6.27 -13.29
N ALA A 132 12.59 -5.51 -14.35
CA ALA A 132 13.65 -4.90 -15.16
C ALA A 132 14.47 -3.84 -14.40
N THR A 133 13.89 -3.22 -13.37
CA THR A 133 14.54 -2.17 -12.57
C THR A 133 15.09 -2.69 -11.23
N GLY A 134 14.89 -3.97 -10.91
CA GLY A 134 15.37 -4.57 -9.66
C GLY A 134 14.63 -4.07 -8.42
N ASN A 135 13.36 -3.68 -8.56
CA ASN A 135 12.46 -3.42 -7.44
C ASN A 135 11.82 -4.71 -6.90
#